data_AF-A0A1H2LJE7-F1
#
_entry.id   AF-A0A1H2LJE7-F1
#
_cell.length_a   1.000
_cell.length_b   1.000
_cell.length_c   1.000
_cell.angle_alpha   90.00
_cell.angle_beta   90.00
_cell.angle_gamma   90.00
#
_symmetry.space_group_name_H-M   'P 1'
#
loop_
_entity.id
_entity.type
_entity.pdbx_description
1 polymer ?
#
loop_
_entity_poly.entity_id
_entity_poly.type
_entity_poly.pdbx_seq_one_letter_code
_entity_poly.pdbx_strand_id
1 'polypeptide(L)'
;MNKVLAAAMAVVAFFVGIGISTLWWRSSNNVPEFSMHVEGNFGAAVTVTTTGHPTTEKQSIKELISGDGRTIRADEQVLMRATKFNAQGDEWSQVADLPTIVSGVATSESVGKLADVVVGKKEGSRLAVVRPVDGRVSITIVDILPSRIIGEPQSQKTDVQVPDVTATEDGIPVVGKMDGAIDNVQVTPVIAGSGAQVSEDDVVYANYILAKTDGTEIENTFTNGNPPAYIAVNEVFAGLQAGLVDQRVGSRIAVAVPSAQAQGDSDVVIVIDILALADKQPTSKSTNV
;
A
#
# COMPACT_ATOMS: atom_id res chain seq x y z
N MET A 1 -32.03 -65.27 59.85
CA MET A 1 -33.12 -64.33 60.16
C MET A 1 -33.97 -64.14 58.91
N ASN A 2 -35.29 -64.28 59.09
CA ASN A 2 -36.33 -64.27 58.07
C ASN A 2 -36.72 -62.85 57.62
N LYS A 3 -37.09 -62.72 56.33
CA LYS A 3 -38.18 -61.94 55.68
C LYS A 3 -38.29 -60.42 56.01
N VAL A 4 -38.59 -59.52 55.08
CA VAL A 4 -39.97 -59.20 54.62
C VAL A 4 -39.94 -57.96 53.66
N LEU A 5 -40.70 -58.04 52.53
CA LEU A 5 -41.41 -56.99 51.72
C LEU A 5 -40.65 -55.85 51.01
N ALA A 6 -41.09 -55.24 49.89
CA ALA A 6 -42.30 -55.32 49.06
C ALA A 6 -42.07 -54.64 47.67
N ALA A 7 -42.75 -55.15 46.63
CA ALA A 7 -43.63 -54.46 45.63
C ALA A 7 -43.16 -53.14 44.92
N ALA A 8 -43.43 -52.80 43.65
CA ALA A 8 -44.40 -53.26 42.64
C ALA A 8 -44.02 -52.75 41.22
N MET A 9 -44.67 -53.39 40.22
CA MET A 9 -44.85 -53.07 38.78
C MET A 9 -45.24 -51.60 38.48
N ALA A 10 -45.21 -51.01 37.27
CA ALA A 10 -45.45 -51.47 35.88
C ALA A 10 -44.88 -50.38 34.91
N VAL A 11 -44.13 -50.70 33.84
CA VAL A 11 -44.53 -50.95 32.43
C VAL A 11 -45.35 -49.83 31.75
N VAL A 12 -44.77 -49.21 30.69
CA VAL A 12 -45.34 -48.96 29.32
C VAL A 12 -44.13 -48.54 28.42
N ALA A 13 -43.53 -49.41 27.58
CA ALA A 13 -43.90 -49.90 26.23
C ALA A 13 -43.54 -48.89 25.08
N PHE A 14 -42.51 -49.15 24.23
CA PHE A 14 -42.44 -50.00 22.99
C PHE A 14 -42.64 -49.10 21.72
N PHE A 15 -41.81 -49.01 20.66
CA PHE A 15 -41.42 -49.99 19.61
C PHE A 15 -40.25 -49.41 18.77
N VAL A 16 -39.11 -50.12 18.62
CA VAL A 16 -38.70 -51.03 17.51
C VAL A 16 -37.95 -50.34 16.35
N GLY A 17 -36.75 -50.83 16.04
CA GLY A 17 -36.02 -50.52 14.81
C GLY A 17 -34.56 -50.96 14.79
N ILE A 18 -34.33 -52.23 14.47
CA ILE A 18 -33.08 -53.00 14.30
C ILE A 18 -31.96 -52.25 13.53
N GLY A 19 -30.70 -52.42 13.95
CA GLY A 19 -29.55 -52.02 13.10
C GLY A 19 -28.17 -52.18 13.73
N ILE A 20 -27.77 -53.43 14.01
CA ILE A 20 -26.42 -53.77 14.48
C ILE A 20 -25.38 -53.46 13.41
N SER A 21 -24.40 -52.63 13.80
CA SER A 21 -22.98 -52.70 13.43
C SER A 21 -22.64 -52.93 11.95
N THR A 22 -22.81 -51.89 11.15
CA THR A 22 -21.85 -51.57 10.09
C THR A 22 -21.29 -50.19 10.37
N LEU A 23 -20.48 -50.07 11.43
CA LEU A 23 -19.71 -48.85 11.66
C LEU A 23 -18.56 -48.81 10.65
N TRP A 24 -18.94 -48.52 9.41
CA TRP A 24 -18.02 -48.12 8.37
C TRP A 24 -17.20 -46.94 8.90
N TRP A 25 -15.89 -47.13 8.86
CA TRP A 25 -14.89 -46.09 8.94
C TRP A 25 -15.20 -45.03 7.87
N ARG A 26 -16.05 -44.06 8.21
CA ARG A 26 -16.22 -42.83 7.44
C ARG A 26 -15.19 -41.86 8.01
N SER A 27 -13.92 -42.08 7.66
CA SER A 27 -12.95 -40.99 7.63
C SER A 27 -13.55 -39.98 6.67
N SER A 28 -14.16 -38.91 7.20
CA SER A 28 -14.40 -37.75 6.36
C SER A 28 -13.02 -37.40 5.82
N ASN A 29 -12.89 -37.43 4.50
CA ASN A 29 -11.82 -36.70 3.83
C ASN A 29 -12.10 -35.23 4.15
N ASN A 30 -11.76 -34.78 5.37
CA ASN A 30 -11.69 -33.37 5.71
C ASN A 30 -10.49 -32.84 4.95
N VAL A 31 -10.66 -32.63 3.65
CA VAL A 31 -9.81 -31.71 2.92
C VAL A 31 -9.97 -30.39 3.67
N PRO A 32 -8.91 -29.87 4.31
CA PRO A 32 -9.04 -28.64 5.08
C PRO A 32 -9.59 -27.56 4.15
N GLU A 33 -10.59 -26.80 4.63
CA GLU A 33 -11.07 -25.64 3.88
C GLU A 33 -9.89 -24.70 3.62
N PHE A 34 -9.81 -24.18 2.40
CA PHE A 34 -8.72 -23.28 2.04
C PHE A 34 -8.77 -22.04 2.92
N SER A 35 -7.72 -21.82 3.69
CA SER A 35 -7.55 -20.62 4.48
C SER A 35 -6.21 -19.98 4.16
N MET A 36 -6.15 -18.65 4.34
CA MET A 36 -4.98 -17.85 4.04
C MET A 36 -4.79 -16.85 5.17
N HIS A 37 -3.57 -16.79 5.68
CA HIS A 37 -3.12 -15.83 6.65
C HIS A 37 -2.00 -14.98 6.03
N VAL A 38 -2.05 -13.68 6.27
CA VAL A 38 -1.11 -12.71 5.70
C VAL A 38 -0.49 -11.93 6.85
N GLU A 39 0.83 -12.00 6.97
CA GLU A 39 1.61 -11.32 7.98
C GLU A 39 2.48 -10.23 7.35
N GLY A 40 2.77 -9.17 8.11
CA GLY A 40 3.59 -8.04 7.68
C GLY A 40 2.84 -6.71 7.78
N ASN A 41 3.57 -5.64 8.06
CA ASN A 41 3.01 -4.29 8.17
C ASN A 41 2.42 -3.84 6.83
N PHE A 42 1.43 -2.94 6.89
CA PHE A 42 0.85 -2.33 5.69
C PHE A 42 1.92 -1.59 4.88
N GLY A 43 1.96 -1.80 3.57
CA GLY A 43 2.92 -1.18 2.67
C GLY A 43 4.36 -1.72 2.78
N ALA A 44 4.59 -2.76 3.59
CA ALA A 44 5.88 -3.45 3.71
C ALA A 44 5.88 -4.80 2.99
N ALA A 45 7.00 -5.53 3.04
CA ALA A 45 7.03 -6.93 2.63
C ALA A 45 6.08 -7.77 3.51
N VAL A 46 5.41 -8.74 2.89
CA VAL A 46 4.43 -9.62 3.54
C VAL A 46 4.80 -11.08 3.36
N THR A 47 4.33 -11.92 4.27
CA THR A 47 4.39 -13.38 4.15
C THR A 47 2.97 -13.91 4.07
N VAL A 48 2.76 -14.93 3.24
CA VAL A 48 1.47 -15.62 3.11
C VAL A 48 1.63 -17.06 3.53
N THR A 49 0.82 -17.50 4.48
CA THR A 49 0.66 -18.91 4.83
C THR A 49 -0.74 -19.37 4.49
N THR A 50 -0.89 -20.62 4.07
CA THR A 50 -2.19 -21.18 3.71
C THR A 50 -2.39 -22.55 4.30
N THR A 51 -3.63 -22.93 4.56
CA THR A 51 -4.03 -24.30 4.89
C THR A 51 -4.99 -24.84 3.84
N GLY A 52 -4.93 -26.15 3.58
CA GLY A 52 -5.75 -26.77 2.53
C GLY A 52 -5.25 -26.43 1.13
N HIS A 53 -5.81 -27.07 0.10
CA HIS A 53 -5.47 -26.76 -1.28
C HIS A 53 -6.46 -25.72 -1.81
N PRO A 54 -6.00 -24.56 -2.31
CA PRO A 54 -6.91 -23.65 -2.97
C PRO A 54 -7.38 -24.27 -4.28
N THR A 55 -8.66 -24.60 -4.35
CA THR A 55 -9.34 -24.91 -5.61
C THR A 55 -10.16 -23.69 -5.99
N THR A 56 -9.66 -22.88 -6.92
CA THR A 56 -10.49 -21.82 -7.50
C THR A 56 -10.47 -21.89 -9.02
N GLU A 57 -11.66 -21.90 -9.61
CA GLU A 57 -11.85 -21.82 -11.06
C GLU A 57 -11.91 -20.37 -11.55
N LYS A 58 -12.12 -19.41 -10.64
CA LYS A 58 -12.30 -17.99 -10.94
C LYS A 58 -11.41 -17.11 -10.08
N GLN A 59 -11.22 -15.87 -10.51
CA GLN A 59 -10.61 -14.87 -9.65
C GLN A 59 -11.57 -14.53 -8.49
N SER A 60 -11.02 -14.41 -7.29
CA SER A 60 -11.69 -13.81 -6.14
C SER A 60 -10.82 -12.73 -5.52
N ILE A 61 -11.47 -11.70 -4.94
CA ILE A 61 -10.81 -10.60 -4.25
C ILE A 61 -11.34 -10.60 -2.82
N LYS A 62 -10.46 -10.78 -1.86
CA LYS A 62 -10.77 -10.66 -0.43
C LYS A 62 -10.13 -9.41 0.13
N GLU A 63 -10.92 -8.56 0.78
CA GLU A 63 -10.41 -7.41 1.52
C GLU A 63 -9.97 -7.88 2.90
N LEU A 64 -8.68 -7.73 3.20
CA LEU A 64 -8.06 -8.15 4.46
C LEU A 64 -7.97 -6.99 5.45
N ILE A 65 -7.72 -5.79 4.93
CA ILE A 65 -7.73 -4.53 5.68
C ILE A 65 -8.60 -3.56 4.88
N SER A 66 -9.55 -2.90 5.55
CA SER A 66 -10.33 -1.82 4.96
C SER A 66 -9.58 -0.51 5.18
N GLY A 67 -9.28 0.21 4.10
CA GLY A 67 -8.77 1.57 4.15
C GLY A 67 -9.85 2.58 4.47
N ASP A 68 -9.42 3.76 4.91
CA ASP A 68 -10.24 4.93 5.22
C ASP A 68 -9.93 6.13 4.32
N GLY A 69 -8.89 6.02 3.48
CA GLY A 69 -8.46 7.06 2.56
C GLY A 69 -9.38 7.23 1.35
N ARG A 70 -8.86 7.95 0.35
CA ARG A 70 -9.57 8.27 -0.88
C ARG A 70 -10.03 7.01 -1.61
N THR A 71 -11.26 7.02 -2.13
CA THR A 71 -11.73 5.96 -3.03
C THR A 71 -11.07 6.12 -4.38
N ILE A 72 -10.39 5.08 -4.86
CA ILE A 72 -9.78 5.03 -6.19
C ILE A 72 -10.87 5.00 -7.25
N ARG A 73 -10.90 5.99 -8.15
CA ARG A 73 -11.77 5.98 -9.33
C ARG A 73 -10.96 5.64 -10.58
N ALA A 74 -11.67 5.24 -11.64
CA ALA A 74 -11.07 5.12 -12.96
C ALA A 74 -10.43 6.46 -13.38
N ASP A 75 -9.33 6.39 -14.13
CA ASP A 75 -8.59 7.56 -14.62
C ASP A 75 -7.95 8.45 -13.53
N GLU A 76 -7.99 8.04 -12.26
CA GLU A 76 -7.28 8.70 -11.16
C GLU A 76 -5.95 8.01 -10.84
N GLN A 77 -5.07 8.73 -10.15
CA GLN A 77 -3.83 8.20 -9.62
C GLN A 77 -4.04 6.99 -8.71
N VAL A 78 -3.16 6.01 -8.85
CA VAL A 78 -3.02 4.91 -7.91
C VAL A 78 -1.54 4.65 -7.62
N LEU A 79 -1.26 4.41 -6.35
CA LEU A 79 0.02 3.90 -5.87
C LEU A 79 -0.28 2.64 -5.07
N MET A 80 0.41 1.55 -5.35
CA MET A 80 0.18 0.30 -4.62
C MET A 80 1.44 -0.52 -4.51
N ARG A 81 1.55 -1.32 -3.44
CA ARG A 81 2.54 -2.38 -3.33
C ARG A 81 1.87 -3.70 -3.69
N ALA A 82 2.43 -4.41 -4.65
CA ALA A 82 1.91 -5.72 -5.07
C ALA A 82 2.95 -6.81 -4.82
N THR A 83 2.58 -7.83 -4.03
CA THR A 83 3.42 -9.00 -3.75
C THR A 83 2.71 -10.25 -4.25
N LYS A 84 3.34 -10.97 -5.17
CA LYS A 84 2.78 -12.19 -5.75
C LYS A 84 3.41 -13.43 -5.13
N PHE A 85 2.56 -14.39 -4.80
CA PHE A 85 2.91 -15.70 -4.29
C PHE A 85 2.36 -16.77 -5.23
N ASN A 86 3.14 -17.82 -5.42
CA ASN A 86 2.73 -19.00 -6.18
C ASN A 86 2.98 -20.25 -5.33
N ALA A 87 2.17 -21.28 -5.55
CA ALA A 87 2.40 -22.59 -4.97
C ALA A 87 3.45 -23.38 -5.76
N GLN A 88 4.32 -24.08 -5.03
CA GLN A 88 5.16 -25.17 -5.51
C GLN A 88 4.85 -26.42 -4.66
N GLY A 89 3.91 -27.25 -5.14
CA GLY A 89 3.31 -28.28 -4.29
C GLY A 89 2.42 -27.63 -3.23
N ASP A 90 2.64 -27.98 -1.96
CA ASP A 90 1.93 -27.40 -0.81
C ASP A 90 2.64 -26.18 -0.21
N GLU A 91 3.86 -25.89 -0.66
CA GLU A 91 4.65 -24.76 -0.21
C GLU A 91 4.35 -23.51 -1.04
N TRP A 92 4.20 -22.38 -0.37
CA TRP A 92 4.00 -21.08 -0.98
C TRP A 92 5.27 -20.27 -0.89
N SER A 93 5.73 -19.77 -2.02
CA SER A 93 6.86 -18.87 -2.08
C SER A 93 6.48 -17.58 -2.80
N GLN A 94 7.11 -16.51 -2.34
CA GLN A 94 7.10 -15.24 -3.04
C GLN A 94 7.77 -15.43 -4.40
N VAL A 95 7.17 -14.88 -5.45
CA VAL A 95 7.80 -14.86 -6.76
C VAL A 95 9.00 -13.91 -6.69
N ALA A 96 10.16 -14.37 -7.18
CA ALA A 96 11.36 -13.54 -7.27
C ALA A 96 11.05 -12.20 -7.98
N ASP A 97 11.75 -11.14 -7.59
CA ASP A 97 11.61 -9.76 -8.12
C ASP A 97 10.30 -9.02 -7.77
N LEU A 98 9.53 -9.54 -6.82
CA LEU A 98 8.48 -8.82 -6.10
C LEU A 98 8.82 -8.79 -4.60
N PRO A 99 8.24 -7.92 -3.75
CA PRO A 99 7.24 -6.89 -4.04
C PRO A 99 7.74 -5.81 -5.00
N THR A 100 6.82 -5.22 -5.74
CA THR A 100 7.08 -3.97 -6.47
C THR A 100 6.07 -2.92 -6.04
N ILE A 101 6.53 -1.69 -5.90
CA ILE A 101 5.65 -0.53 -6.04
C ILE A 101 5.16 -0.49 -7.49
N VAL A 102 3.85 -0.34 -7.65
CA VAL A 102 3.19 -0.04 -8.91
C VAL A 102 2.60 1.36 -8.77
N SER A 103 3.04 2.27 -9.63
CA SER A 103 2.53 3.64 -9.73
C SER A 103 1.91 3.82 -11.10
N GLY A 104 0.76 4.49 -11.16
CA GLY A 104 0.05 4.66 -12.42
C GLY A 104 -1.24 5.45 -12.29
N VAL A 105 -2.02 5.38 -13.35
CA VAL A 105 -3.44 5.76 -13.38
C VAL A 105 -4.26 4.48 -13.30
N ALA A 106 -5.44 4.49 -12.68
CA ALA A 106 -6.29 3.33 -12.49
C ALA A 106 -7.00 2.88 -13.78
N THR A 107 -6.21 2.53 -14.80
CA THR A 107 -6.64 2.01 -16.10
C THR A 107 -5.86 0.74 -16.42
N SER A 108 -6.43 -0.13 -17.25
CA SER A 108 -5.76 -1.36 -17.68
C SER A 108 -4.51 -1.09 -18.52
N GLU A 109 -4.43 0.07 -19.19
CA GLU A 109 -3.25 0.48 -19.94
C GLU A 109 -2.07 0.81 -19.01
N SER A 110 -2.33 1.52 -17.90
CA SER A 110 -1.28 1.97 -17.00
C SER A 110 -0.89 0.91 -15.96
N VAL A 111 -1.86 0.24 -15.32
CA VAL A 111 -1.59 -0.72 -14.23
C VAL A 111 -2.09 -2.13 -14.50
N GLY A 112 -2.47 -2.43 -15.75
CA GLY A 112 -2.90 -3.77 -16.17
C GLY A 112 -4.17 -4.23 -15.46
N LYS A 113 -4.26 -5.54 -15.21
CA LYS A 113 -5.41 -6.17 -14.55
C LYS A 113 -5.62 -5.73 -13.10
N LEU A 114 -4.66 -5.01 -12.50
CA LEU A 114 -4.83 -4.48 -11.15
C LEU A 114 -5.82 -3.31 -11.12
N ALA A 115 -6.08 -2.63 -12.25
CA ALA A 115 -7.11 -1.58 -12.32
C ALA A 115 -8.47 -2.11 -11.86
N ASP A 116 -8.90 -3.26 -12.37
CA ASP A 116 -10.17 -3.91 -12.02
C ASP A 116 -10.25 -4.33 -10.54
N VAL A 117 -9.08 -4.47 -9.88
CA VAL A 117 -8.99 -4.87 -8.48
C VAL A 117 -9.13 -3.67 -7.54
N VAL A 118 -8.55 -2.53 -7.93
CA VAL A 118 -8.40 -1.36 -7.04
C VAL A 118 -9.47 -0.30 -7.27
N VAL A 119 -10.09 -0.21 -8.45
CA VAL A 119 -11.18 0.75 -8.70
C VAL A 119 -12.36 0.45 -7.75
N GLY A 120 -12.83 1.50 -7.07
CA GLY A 120 -13.86 1.42 -6.05
C GLY A 120 -13.37 1.01 -4.65
N LYS A 121 -12.07 0.70 -4.49
CA LYS A 121 -11.44 0.45 -3.20
C LYS A 121 -10.84 1.74 -2.63
N LYS A 122 -10.55 1.73 -1.33
CA LYS A 122 -9.99 2.89 -0.64
C LYS A 122 -8.48 2.75 -0.48
N GLU A 123 -7.78 3.89 -0.55
CA GLU A 123 -6.40 3.99 -0.06
C GLU A 123 -6.35 3.53 1.41
N GLY A 124 -5.30 2.79 1.77
CA GLY A 124 -5.17 2.07 3.05
C GLY A 124 -5.73 0.64 3.04
N SER A 125 -6.43 0.20 1.99
CA SER A 125 -6.92 -1.17 1.90
C SER A 125 -5.81 -2.16 1.55
N ARG A 126 -5.84 -3.33 2.20
CA ARG A 126 -5.07 -4.53 1.80
C ARG A 126 -6.01 -5.55 1.19
N LEU A 127 -5.73 -5.94 -0.05
CA LEU A 127 -6.52 -6.92 -0.80
C LEU A 127 -5.69 -8.18 -1.05
N ALA A 128 -6.35 -9.32 -1.05
CA ALA A 128 -5.82 -10.57 -1.56
C ALA A 128 -6.58 -10.98 -2.82
N VAL A 129 -5.88 -10.99 -3.94
CA VAL A 129 -6.38 -11.45 -5.23
C VAL A 129 -5.95 -12.90 -5.41
N VAL A 130 -6.91 -13.82 -5.40
CA VAL A 130 -6.67 -15.26 -5.58
C VAL A 130 -7.18 -15.65 -6.96
N ARG A 131 -6.33 -16.23 -7.80
CA ARG A 131 -6.71 -16.60 -9.18
C ARG A 131 -6.01 -17.88 -9.66
N PRO A 132 -6.64 -18.64 -10.57
CA PRO A 132 -5.97 -19.74 -11.25
C PRO A 132 -4.93 -19.19 -12.25
N VAL A 133 -3.77 -19.84 -12.32
CA VAL A 133 -2.67 -19.60 -13.29
C VAL A 133 -2.07 -20.96 -13.66
N ASP A 134 -2.23 -21.39 -14.91
CA ASP A 134 -1.63 -22.62 -15.47
C ASP A 134 -1.83 -23.88 -14.59
N GLY A 135 -3.06 -24.10 -14.11
CA GLY A 135 -3.41 -25.23 -13.25
C GLY A 135 -2.93 -25.12 -11.80
N ARG A 136 -2.36 -23.97 -11.42
CA ARG A 136 -2.00 -23.60 -10.04
C ARG A 136 -2.86 -22.44 -9.58
N VAL A 137 -2.75 -22.08 -8.31
CA VAL A 137 -3.33 -20.85 -7.76
C VAL A 137 -2.21 -19.85 -7.48
N SER A 138 -2.48 -18.60 -7.83
CA SER A 138 -1.63 -17.46 -7.51
C SER A 138 -2.38 -16.53 -6.56
N ILE A 139 -1.67 -16.06 -5.54
CA ILE A 139 -2.17 -15.08 -4.58
C ILE A 139 -1.37 -13.80 -4.80
N THR A 140 -2.04 -12.68 -5.02
CA THR A 140 -1.39 -11.36 -5.04
C THR A 140 -1.94 -10.54 -3.90
N ILE A 141 -1.06 -10.14 -2.98
CA ILE A 141 -1.39 -9.18 -1.93
C ILE A 141 -1.15 -7.78 -2.48
N VAL A 142 -2.17 -6.94 -2.43
CA VAL A 142 -2.16 -5.57 -2.94
C VAL A 142 -2.47 -4.62 -1.80
N ASP A 143 -1.49 -3.79 -1.43
CA ASP A 143 -1.67 -2.67 -0.50
C ASP A 143 -1.86 -1.41 -1.32
N ILE A 144 -3.04 -0.78 -1.23
CA ILE A 144 -3.33 0.48 -1.92
C ILE A 144 -2.78 1.63 -1.08
N LEU A 145 -1.64 2.18 -1.48
CA LEU A 145 -0.93 3.20 -0.73
C LEU A 145 -1.60 4.58 -0.92
N PRO A 146 -1.48 5.49 0.06
CA PRO A 146 -1.94 6.86 -0.09
C PRO A 146 -1.25 7.56 -1.26
N SER A 147 -2.03 8.34 -2.03
CA SER A 147 -1.50 9.23 -3.08
C SER A 147 -1.58 10.71 -2.70
N ARG A 148 -2.11 10.99 -1.50
CA ARG A 148 -2.26 12.30 -0.89
C ARG A 148 -1.77 12.23 0.55
N ILE A 149 -0.95 13.18 0.96
CA ILE A 149 -0.55 13.30 2.36
C ILE A 149 -1.56 14.18 3.10
N ILE A 150 -2.24 13.59 4.07
CA ILE A 150 -3.15 14.26 4.99
C ILE A 150 -2.55 14.09 6.38
N GLY A 151 -2.33 15.20 7.08
CA GLY A 151 -1.75 15.18 8.42
C GLY A 151 -1.81 16.55 9.06
N GLU A 152 -1.43 16.61 10.33
CA GLU A 152 -1.35 17.88 11.05
C GLU A 152 -0.20 18.72 10.47
N PRO A 153 -0.49 19.97 10.03
CA PRO A 153 0.56 20.88 9.61
C PRO A 153 1.52 21.14 10.76
N GLN A 154 2.81 21.05 10.49
CA GLN A 154 3.81 21.56 11.41
C GLN A 154 3.75 23.08 11.43
N SER A 155 4.02 23.68 12.59
CA SER A 155 4.11 25.13 12.70
C SER A 155 5.17 25.66 11.74
N GLN A 156 4.73 26.23 10.62
CA GLN A 156 5.59 26.96 9.70
C GLN A 156 6.10 28.16 10.49
N LYS A 157 7.42 28.27 10.64
CA LYS A 157 8.01 29.46 11.26
C LYS A 157 7.57 30.66 10.44
N THR A 158 7.14 31.72 11.12
CA THR A 158 6.68 32.99 10.52
C THR A 158 7.85 33.81 9.99
N ASP A 159 8.82 33.14 9.37
CA ASP A 159 9.98 33.75 8.74
C ASP A 159 9.62 34.10 7.29
N VAL A 160 10.13 35.23 6.80
CA VAL A 160 9.80 35.76 5.47
C VAL A 160 10.27 34.81 4.37
N GLN A 161 11.26 33.95 4.67
CA GLN A 161 11.84 32.96 3.75
C GLN A 161 11.20 31.56 3.81
N VAL A 162 10.00 31.43 4.37
CA VAL A 162 9.22 30.18 4.34
C VAL A 162 8.05 30.34 3.36
N PRO A 163 7.90 29.44 2.36
CA PRO A 163 6.72 29.47 1.50
C PRO A 163 5.44 29.23 2.31
N ASP A 164 4.42 30.04 2.09
CA ASP A 164 3.08 29.76 2.61
C ASP A 164 2.53 28.53 1.88
N VAL A 165 2.27 27.46 2.62
CA VAL A 165 1.72 26.22 2.05
C VAL A 165 0.47 25.84 2.82
N THR A 166 -0.64 25.81 2.09
CA THR A 166 -1.93 25.33 2.58
C THR A 166 -2.34 24.07 1.82
N ALA A 167 -3.55 23.56 2.06
CA ALA A 167 -4.09 22.43 1.33
C ALA A 167 -5.59 22.61 1.06
N THR A 168 -6.06 22.06 -0.05
CA THR A 168 -7.50 21.90 -0.33
C THR A 168 -8.12 20.85 0.60
N GLU A 169 -9.45 20.75 0.61
CA GLU A 169 -10.17 19.70 1.36
C GLU A 169 -9.75 18.28 0.95
N ASP A 170 -9.38 18.09 -0.32
CA ASP A 170 -8.88 16.82 -0.87
C ASP A 170 -7.38 16.58 -0.57
N GLY A 171 -6.76 17.43 0.24
CA GLY A 171 -5.36 17.31 0.65
C GLY A 171 -4.35 17.71 -0.42
N ILE A 172 -4.77 18.36 -1.52
CA ILE A 172 -3.85 18.87 -2.55
C ILE A 172 -3.16 20.14 -2.01
N PRO A 173 -1.82 20.25 -2.05
CA PRO A 173 -1.15 21.45 -1.56
C PRO A 173 -1.51 22.66 -2.44
N VAL A 174 -1.52 23.84 -1.82
CA VAL A 174 -1.64 25.12 -2.52
C VAL A 174 -0.42 25.95 -2.14
N VAL A 175 0.33 26.38 -3.16
CA VAL A 175 1.53 27.19 -2.98
C VAL A 175 1.13 28.66 -2.95
N GLY A 176 1.30 29.29 -1.79
CA GLY A 176 1.09 30.72 -1.60
C GLY A 176 2.28 31.54 -2.08
N LYS A 177 2.10 32.86 -2.04
CA LYS A 177 3.17 33.80 -2.34
C LYS A 177 4.25 33.73 -1.25
N MET A 178 5.50 33.78 -1.69
CA MET A 178 6.68 33.93 -0.85
C MET A 178 7.32 35.29 -1.13
N ASP A 179 7.66 36.02 -0.07
CA ASP A 179 8.32 37.33 -0.17
C ASP A 179 9.82 37.21 0.12
N GLY A 180 10.60 38.17 -0.38
CA GLY A 180 12.05 38.22 -0.15
C GLY A 180 12.87 37.40 -1.14
N ALA A 181 14.18 37.67 -1.15
CA ALA A 181 15.13 36.93 -1.97
C ALA A 181 15.46 35.57 -1.33
N ILE A 182 15.68 34.55 -2.17
CA ILE A 182 16.17 33.25 -1.74
C ILE A 182 17.67 33.23 -1.99
N ASP A 183 18.47 33.38 -0.93
CA ASP A 183 19.94 33.36 -1.07
C ASP A 183 20.51 31.95 -1.08
N ASN A 184 19.81 31.01 -0.43
CA ASN A 184 20.18 29.60 -0.31
C ASN A 184 18.92 28.74 -0.33
N VAL A 185 19.06 27.46 -0.67
CA VAL A 185 17.97 26.48 -0.58
C VAL A 185 17.42 26.44 0.84
N GLN A 186 16.11 26.61 0.98
CA GLN A 186 15.39 26.48 2.24
C GLN A 186 14.45 25.29 2.16
N VAL A 187 14.50 24.42 3.18
CA VAL A 187 13.66 23.23 3.28
C VAL A 187 12.78 23.40 4.50
N THR A 188 11.47 23.43 4.28
CA THR A 188 10.47 23.58 5.33
C THR A 188 9.60 22.32 5.38
N PRO A 189 9.68 21.53 6.46
CA PRO A 189 8.71 20.48 6.72
C PRO A 189 7.31 21.09 6.92
N VAL A 190 6.34 20.65 6.12
CA VAL A 190 4.94 21.10 6.21
C VAL A 190 4.11 20.06 6.94
N ILE A 191 4.29 18.78 6.62
CA ILE A 191 3.70 17.64 7.32
C ILE A 191 4.82 16.62 7.53
N ALA A 192 4.99 16.15 8.77
CA ALA A 192 5.99 15.14 9.10
C ALA A 192 5.46 13.73 8.79
N GLY A 193 6.18 13.00 7.94
CA GLY A 193 5.98 11.58 7.70
C GLY A 193 6.62 10.71 8.77
N SER A 194 6.11 9.48 8.91
CA SER A 194 6.61 8.48 9.86
C SER A 194 7.27 7.28 9.17
N GLY A 195 7.34 7.28 7.84
CA GLY A 195 7.87 6.18 7.05
C GLY A 195 9.40 6.10 7.01
N ALA A 196 9.90 5.30 6.06
CA ALA A 196 11.32 5.14 5.81
C ALA A 196 11.98 6.49 5.47
N GLN A 197 13.20 6.67 5.92
CA GLN A 197 14.01 7.86 5.61
C GLN A 197 14.58 7.74 4.19
N VAL A 198 14.55 8.85 3.46
CA VAL A 198 15.08 8.97 2.10
C VAL A 198 16.58 9.19 2.16
N SER A 199 17.31 8.42 1.36
CA SER A 199 18.76 8.51 1.15
C SER A 199 19.08 9.07 -0.24
N GLU A 200 20.32 9.47 -0.46
CA GLU A 200 20.78 10.07 -1.72
C GLU A 200 20.63 9.14 -2.95
N ASP A 201 20.86 7.84 -2.76
CA ASP A 201 20.74 6.83 -3.83
C ASP A 201 19.34 6.22 -3.97
N ASP A 202 18.36 6.72 -3.20
CA ASP A 202 17.00 6.21 -3.26
C ASP A 202 16.25 6.80 -4.46
N VAL A 203 15.23 6.06 -4.87
CA VAL A 203 14.21 6.57 -5.79
C VAL A 203 12.90 6.68 -5.03
N VAL A 204 12.24 7.83 -5.15
CA VAL A 204 10.96 8.11 -4.49
C VAL A 204 9.83 8.18 -5.50
N TYR A 205 8.65 7.69 -5.10
CA TYR A 205 7.39 8.07 -5.72
C TYR A 205 6.84 9.29 -5.00
N ALA A 206 6.53 10.33 -5.74
CA ALA A 206 6.10 11.60 -5.17
C ALA A 206 5.01 12.29 -5.98
N ASN A 207 4.26 13.15 -5.32
CA ASN A 207 3.47 14.18 -6.00
C ASN A 207 4.06 15.55 -5.67
N TYR A 208 4.12 16.46 -6.64
CA TYR A 208 4.66 17.79 -6.40
C TYR A 208 3.94 18.89 -7.19
N ILE A 209 4.08 20.11 -6.68
CA ILE A 209 3.77 21.35 -7.38
C ILE A 209 5.07 22.16 -7.45
N LEU A 210 5.48 22.50 -8.67
CA LEU A 210 6.53 23.47 -8.93
C LEU A 210 5.86 24.81 -9.26
N ALA A 211 6.21 25.87 -8.55
CA ALA A 211 5.64 27.19 -8.72
C ALA A 211 6.71 28.29 -8.69
N LYS A 212 6.37 29.45 -9.24
CA LYS A 212 7.11 30.69 -9.02
C LYS A 212 6.90 31.18 -7.59
N THR A 213 7.74 32.10 -7.14
CA THR A 213 7.62 32.73 -5.81
C THR A 213 6.33 33.53 -5.61
N ASP A 214 5.63 33.93 -6.68
CA ASP A 214 4.31 34.56 -6.58
C ASP A 214 3.14 33.57 -6.42
N GLY A 215 3.43 32.26 -6.36
CA GLY A 215 2.44 31.17 -6.27
C GLY A 215 1.93 30.66 -7.63
N THR A 216 2.39 31.24 -8.75
CA THR A 216 1.99 30.77 -10.09
C THR A 216 2.57 29.37 -10.35
N GLU A 217 1.69 28.38 -10.51
CA GLU A 217 2.09 27.00 -10.84
C GLU A 217 2.75 26.93 -12.22
N ILE A 218 3.86 26.19 -12.28
CA ILE A 218 4.61 25.82 -13.48
C ILE A 218 4.28 24.37 -13.84
N GLU A 219 4.30 23.49 -12.84
CA GLU A 219 3.98 22.07 -12.99
C GLU A 219 3.20 21.58 -11.76
N ASN A 220 2.24 20.68 -11.97
CA ASN A 220 1.39 20.14 -10.92
C ASN A 220 1.04 18.68 -11.21
N THR A 221 1.64 17.75 -10.46
CA THR A 221 1.38 16.32 -10.64
C THR A 221 0.13 15.85 -9.92
N PHE A 222 -0.53 16.66 -9.07
CA PHE A 222 -1.77 16.26 -8.38
C PHE A 222 -2.98 16.22 -9.33
N THR A 223 -2.83 16.78 -10.54
CA THR A 223 -3.86 16.80 -11.58
C THR A 223 -4.24 15.40 -12.05
N ASN A 224 -5.52 15.22 -12.38
CA ASN A 224 -6.04 13.93 -12.85
C ASN A 224 -5.33 13.49 -14.14
N GLY A 225 -5.02 12.20 -14.25
CA GLY A 225 -4.39 11.59 -15.42
C GLY A 225 -2.85 11.51 -15.39
N ASN A 226 -2.18 12.15 -14.44
CA ASN A 226 -0.74 11.97 -14.23
C ASN A 226 -0.51 10.91 -13.15
N PRO A 227 0.39 9.93 -13.31
CA PRO A 227 0.79 9.07 -12.20
C PRO A 227 1.67 9.83 -11.19
N PRO A 228 1.80 9.34 -9.95
CA PRO A 228 2.88 9.81 -9.07
C PRO A 228 4.25 9.72 -9.76
N ALA A 229 5.02 10.79 -9.67
CA ALA A 229 6.32 10.93 -10.31
C ALA A 229 7.34 9.94 -9.73
N TYR A 230 8.19 9.38 -10.61
CA TYR A 230 9.32 8.53 -10.24
C TYR A 230 10.59 9.40 -10.24
N ILE A 231 11.13 9.68 -9.06
CA ILE A 231 12.20 10.66 -8.86
C ILE A 231 13.43 9.98 -8.28
N ALA A 232 14.48 9.84 -9.08
CA ALA A 232 15.80 9.44 -8.59
C ALA A 232 16.46 10.63 -7.88
N VAL A 233 16.71 10.49 -6.58
CA VAL A 233 17.15 11.61 -5.71
C VAL A 233 18.50 12.17 -6.15
N ASN A 234 19.37 11.34 -6.72
CA ASN A 234 20.68 11.74 -7.25
C ASN A 234 20.64 12.34 -8.66
N GLU A 235 19.50 12.33 -9.36
CA GLU A 235 19.35 12.87 -10.72
C GLU A 235 18.57 14.19 -10.77
N VAL A 236 17.98 14.62 -9.65
CA VAL A 236 17.35 15.94 -9.55
C VAL A 236 18.38 17.06 -9.33
N PHE A 237 17.98 18.30 -9.58
CA PHE A 237 18.82 19.45 -9.30
C PHE A 237 19.14 19.57 -7.80
N ALA A 238 20.33 20.12 -7.51
CA ALA A 238 20.92 20.11 -6.17
C ALA A 238 20.00 20.64 -5.06
N GLY A 239 19.17 21.65 -5.35
CA GLY A 239 18.22 22.19 -4.38
C GLY A 239 17.15 21.19 -3.94
N LEU A 240 16.58 20.43 -4.88
CA LEU A 240 15.60 19.40 -4.55
C LEU A 240 16.27 18.17 -3.93
N GLN A 241 17.46 17.77 -4.40
CA GLN A 241 18.23 16.69 -3.80
C GLN A 241 18.47 16.95 -2.30
N ALA A 242 19.00 18.14 -1.96
CA ALA A 242 19.24 18.54 -0.57
C ALA A 242 17.96 18.61 0.26
N GLY A 243 16.82 18.92 -0.37
CA GLY A 243 15.52 18.93 0.29
C GLY A 243 14.95 17.56 0.59
N LEU A 244 15.24 16.56 -0.24
CA LEU A 244 14.69 15.21 -0.11
C LEU A 244 15.47 14.33 0.87
N VAL A 245 16.79 14.45 0.91
CA VAL A 245 17.64 13.67 1.83
C VAL A 245 17.20 13.93 3.28
N ASP A 246 17.21 12.86 4.09
CA ASP A 246 16.78 12.84 5.50
C ASP A 246 15.28 13.07 5.76
N GLN A 247 14.49 13.35 4.73
CA GLN A 247 13.03 13.37 4.85
C GLN A 247 12.47 11.95 4.94
N ARG A 248 11.25 11.83 5.47
CA ARG A 248 10.57 10.54 5.62
C ARG A 248 9.45 10.37 4.61
N VAL A 249 9.24 9.15 4.15
CA VAL A 249 8.00 8.78 3.45
C VAL A 249 6.78 9.16 4.31
N GLY A 250 5.76 9.70 3.66
CA GLY A 250 4.59 10.30 4.28
C GLY A 250 4.74 11.79 4.59
N SER A 251 5.88 12.42 4.27
CA SER A 251 6.08 13.85 4.52
C SER A 251 5.58 14.71 3.37
N ARG A 252 5.10 15.90 3.71
CA ARG A 252 5.01 17.04 2.79
C ARG A 252 6.09 18.03 3.17
N ILE A 253 6.90 18.45 2.20
CA ILE A 253 7.90 19.50 2.39
C ILE A 253 7.72 20.60 1.36
N ALA A 254 8.11 21.81 1.72
CA ALA A 254 8.26 22.94 0.83
C ALA A 254 9.75 23.26 0.68
N VAL A 255 10.22 23.42 -0.56
CA VAL A 255 11.61 23.72 -0.89
C VAL A 255 11.64 25.01 -1.69
N ALA A 256 12.21 26.07 -1.13
CA ALA A 256 12.49 27.31 -1.86
C ALA A 256 13.91 27.22 -2.44
N VAL A 257 14.04 27.43 -3.74
CA VAL A 257 15.29 27.18 -4.48
C VAL A 257 15.67 28.45 -5.26
N PRO A 258 16.89 28.98 -5.06
CA PRO A 258 17.36 30.11 -5.84
C PRO A 258 17.58 29.73 -7.30
N SER A 259 17.43 30.69 -8.21
CA SER A 259 17.63 30.54 -9.66
C SER A 259 18.91 29.75 -10.02
N ALA A 260 20.03 30.08 -9.38
CA ALA A 260 21.32 29.41 -9.59
C ALA A 260 21.29 27.89 -9.34
N GLN A 261 20.33 27.40 -8.54
CA GLN A 261 20.16 25.98 -8.20
C GLN A 261 18.86 25.37 -8.76
N ALA A 262 18.00 26.16 -9.42
CA ALA A 262 16.70 25.76 -9.95
C ALA A 262 16.72 25.32 -11.44
N GLN A 263 17.92 25.21 -12.04
CA GLN A 263 18.12 24.97 -13.49
C GLN A 263 17.44 26.01 -14.41
N GLY A 264 17.17 27.24 -13.93
CA GLY A 264 16.47 28.27 -14.70
C GLY A 264 16.82 29.70 -14.29
N ASP A 265 16.14 30.67 -14.92
CA ASP A 265 16.44 32.11 -14.77
C ASP A 265 15.75 32.78 -13.56
N SER A 266 14.95 32.04 -12.80
CA SER A 266 14.16 32.58 -11.67
C SER A 266 14.12 31.63 -10.48
N ASP A 267 13.94 32.19 -9.30
CA ASP A 267 13.72 31.41 -8.08
C ASP A 267 12.38 30.66 -8.16
N VAL A 268 12.32 29.50 -7.51
CA VAL A 268 11.14 28.62 -7.53
C VAL A 268 10.83 28.07 -6.14
N VAL A 269 9.58 27.68 -5.95
CA VAL A 269 9.10 26.94 -4.79
C VAL A 269 8.58 25.58 -5.26
N ILE A 270 8.98 24.52 -4.58
CA ILE A 270 8.49 23.16 -4.82
C ILE A 270 7.79 22.68 -3.55
N VAL A 271 6.54 22.26 -3.65
CA VAL A 271 5.88 21.52 -2.57
C VAL A 271 5.75 20.09 -3.00
N ILE A 272 6.33 19.15 -2.23
CA ILE A 272 6.44 17.74 -2.60
C ILE A 272 5.95 16.83 -1.47
N ASP A 273 5.07 15.91 -1.84
CA ASP A 273 4.57 14.78 -1.06
C ASP A 273 5.43 13.56 -1.37
N ILE A 274 6.14 13.04 -0.38
CA ILE A 274 6.98 11.84 -0.50
C ILE A 274 6.10 10.63 -0.18
N LEU A 275 5.65 9.89 -1.20
CA LEU A 275 4.60 8.87 -1.04
C LEU A 275 5.15 7.48 -0.74
N ALA A 276 6.24 7.08 -1.38
CA ALA A 276 6.87 5.78 -1.17
C ALA A 276 8.34 5.78 -1.64
N LEU A 277 9.14 4.86 -1.10
CA LEU A 277 10.41 4.47 -1.72
C LEU A 277 10.14 3.40 -2.78
N ALA A 278 10.82 3.50 -3.92
CA ALA A 278 10.92 2.37 -4.84
C ALA A 278 11.70 1.23 -4.18
N ASP A 279 11.36 -0.01 -4.53
CA ASP A 279 12.10 -1.16 -4.03
C ASP A 279 13.52 -1.13 -4.61
N LYS A 280 14.53 -1.26 -3.74
CA LYS A 280 15.91 -1.40 -4.19
C LYS A 280 16.02 -2.69 -4.98
N GLN A 281 16.53 -2.61 -6.21
CA GLN A 281 16.83 -3.81 -6.99
C GLN A 281 17.66 -4.76 -6.13
N PRO A 282 17.31 -6.05 -6.03
CA PRO A 282 18.11 -6.99 -5.24
C PRO A 282 19.52 -6.97 -5.82
N THR A 283 20.47 -6.47 -5.03
CA THR A 283 21.87 -6.53 -5.41
C THR A 283 22.20 -8.00 -5.60
N SER A 284 22.70 -8.39 -6.77
CA SER A 284 23.11 -9.76 -7.16
C SER A 284 24.20 -10.38 -6.27
N LYS A 285 24.42 -9.90 -5.04
CA LYS A 285 25.43 -10.37 -4.10
C LYS A 285 24.81 -10.70 -2.75
N SER A 286 24.15 -11.86 -2.68
CA SER A 286 24.25 -12.71 -1.50
C SER A 286 24.10 -14.16 -1.95
N THR A 287 25.18 -14.69 -2.52
CA THR A 287 25.46 -16.12 -2.48
C THR A 287 26.27 -16.38 -1.21
N ASN A 288 25.91 -17.45 -0.49
CA ASN A 288 26.49 -17.96 0.76
C ASN A 288 25.86 -17.30 2.01
N VAL A 289 25.13 -18.02 2.88
CA VAL A 289 25.41 -19.33 3.48
C VAL A 289 24.12 -20.12 3.69
#